data_AF-A0A523SRF0-F1
#
_entry.id   AF-A0A523SRF0-F1
#
_cell.length_a   1.000
_cell.length_b   1.000
_cell.length_c   1.000
_cell.angle_alpha   90.00
_cell.angle_beta   90.00
_cell.angle_gamma   90.00
#
_symmetry.space_group_name_H-M   'P 1'
#
loop_
_entity.id
_entity.type
_entity.pdbx_description
1 polymer ?
#
loop_
_entity_poly.entity_id
_entity_poly.type
_entity_poly.pdbx_seq_one_letter_code
_entity_poly.pdbx_strand_id
1 'polypeptide(L)'
;MESETQWYPTFGLNENPFGVYDYAVENELYQGFLPLVETKAVDKIVNYAISKTNIILVGPKGGGKSVSVKLSDDKLNEMCHDRLVLAFVAPKTFADIYNEIWFELIGVSDEKSVLWDDASMTLSGNFTGLDFELWMKKRCQYRNCWRNERCKFINVGPAREKSKVTGSPITAEDIFDDIFNVKNDCPMKRHIIHRFLDMRVFRGKLKDSISLIDVPDDFIDRGMYGRRTLEELVSCLQKCGTVILIATNDQYKIMRKGEILGRLLQVQFPLPTERELKEIYNKRLEKFQKGVFKPTFTDEALSYLVNISRRIPREFIAKSCDVLTTMQEKGLTETATLEFAVESLGFGTTMTETDAIKVMLAELNAQGRVWVKIKEMGELLRGRGIAVTGRRLGRRLKNEWHLEHRFNPDSEYKVRP
;
A
#
# COMPACT_ATOMS: atom_id res chain seq x y z
N MET A 1 -29.49 16.86 3.14
CA MET A 1 -28.81 15.59 2.83
C MET A 1 -29.68 14.89 1.81
N GLU A 2 -29.47 15.18 0.53
CA GLU A 2 -30.05 14.38 -0.54
C GLU A 2 -29.44 12.98 -0.43
N SER A 3 -30.27 11.93 -0.42
CA SER A 3 -29.78 10.56 -0.47
C SER A 3 -29.02 10.40 -1.77
N GLU A 4 -27.71 10.13 -1.72
CA GLU A 4 -26.96 9.70 -2.91
C GLU A 4 -27.69 8.49 -3.49
N THR A 5 -28.35 8.69 -4.63
CA THR A 5 -29.08 7.63 -5.32
C THR A 5 -28.05 6.57 -5.71
N GLN A 6 -28.17 5.37 -5.15
CA GLN A 6 -27.29 4.27 -5.46
C GLN A 6 -27.47 3.89 -6.95
N TRP A 7 -26.38 3.83 -7.72
CA TRP A 7 -26.44 3.61 -9.18
C TRP A 7 -26.68 2.17 -9.59
N TYR A 8 -26.15 1.23 -8.81
CA TYR A 8 -26.14 -0.19 -9.13
C TYR A 8 -27.54 -0.85 -9.23
N PRO A 9 -28.59 -0.47 -8.45
CA PRO A 9 -29.92 -1.06 -8.60
C PRO A 9 -30.56 -0.77 -9.97
N THR A 10 -30.24 0.39 -10.58
CA THR A 10 -30.72 0.75 -11.93
C THR A 10 -30.27 -0.25 -13.00
N PHE A 11 -29.16 -0.95 -12.77
CA PHE A 11 -28.58 -1.94 -13.68
C PHE A 11 -28.87 -3.38 -13.26
N GLY A 12 -29.79 -3.59 -12.31
CA GLY A 12 -30.13 -4.92 -11.81
C GLY A 12 -29.04 -5.54 -10.94
N LEU A 13 -28.23 -4.71 -10.27
CA LEU A 13 -27.22 -5.17 -9.32
C LEU A 13 -27.72 -4.99 -7.88
N ASN A 14 -27.39 -5.93 -6.99
CA ASN A 14 -27.79 -5.87 -5.58
C ASN A 14 -26.85 -5.01 -4.72
N GLU A 15 -25.59 -4.87 -5.12
CA GLU A 15 -24.55 -4.06 -4.46
C GLU A 15 -23.64 -3.42 -5.50
N ASN A 16 -22.78 -2.48 -5.07
CA ASN A 16 -21.73 -1.92 -5.91
C ASN A 16 -20.62 -2.96 -6.12
N PRO A 17 -20.45 -3.52 -7.35
CA PRO A 17 -19.45 -4.55 -7.64
C PRO A 17 -18.02 -4.00 -7.73
N PHE A 18 -17.86 -2.68 -7.64
CA PHE A 18 -16.64 -1.95 -7.91
C PHE A 18 -16.08 -1.31 -6.63
N GLY A 19 -15.39 -2.13 -5.85
CA GLY A 19 -14.53 -1.69 -4.75
C GLY A 19 -13.16 -1.17 -5.23
N VAL A 20 -12.26 -0.91 -4.28
CA VAL A 20 -10.86 -0.60 -4.58
C VAL A 20 -10.15 -1.89 -4.97
N TYR A 21 -9.53 -2.01 -6.17
CA TYR A 21 -8.77 -3.22 -6.55
C TYR A 21 -7.53 -3.44 -5.66
N ASP A 22 -7.77 -4.02 -4.49
CA ASP A 22 -6.89 -4.15 -3.35
C ASP A 22 -7.44 -5.25 -2.44
N TYR A 23 -6.78 -6.41 -2.43
CA TYR A 23 -7.35 -7.62 -1.83
C TYR A 23 -7.72 -7.45 -0.35
N ALA A 24 -6.87 -6.81 0.47
CA ALA A 24 -7.18 -6.70 1.90
C ALA A 24 -8.38 -5.79 2.15
N VAL A 25 -8.46 -4.65 1.46
CA VAL A 25 -9.60 -3.73 1.56
C VAL A 25 -10.87 -4.40 1.05
N GLU A 26 -10.80 -5.10 -0.08
CA GLU A 26 -11.93 -5.85 -0.64
C GLU A 26 -12.36 -7.00 0.26
N ASN A 27 -11.42 -7.68 0.91
CA ASN A 27 -11.70 -8.76 1.84
C ASN A 27 -12.38 -8.25 3.12
N GLU A 28 -12.01 -7.06 3.61
CA GLU A 28 -12.68 -6.43 4.75
C GLU A 28 -14.12 -6.00 4.41
N LEU A 29 -14.30 -5.34 3.26
CA LEU A 29 -15.60 -4.78 2.85
C LEU A 29 -16.57 -5.85 2.35
N TYR A 30 -16.06 -6.84 1.62
CA TYR A 30 -16.85 -7.84 0.91
C TYR A 30 -16.52 -9.26 1.35
N GLN A 31 -15.84 -9.48 2.48
CA GLN A 31 -15.56 -10.83 3.04
C GLN A 31 -14.96 -11.83 2.04
N GLY A 32 -14.12 -11.35 1.13
CA GLY A 32 -13.47 -12.17 0.11
C GLY A 32 -14.38 -12.57 -1.06
N PHE A 33 -15.57 -11.97 -1.18
CA PHE A 33 -16.51 -12.29 -2.23
C PHE A 33 -16.10 -11.74 -3.60
N LEU A 34 -15.22 -10.76 -3.76
CA LEU A 34 -14.88 -10.29 -5.10
C LEU A 34 -14.06 -11.33 -5.89
N PRO A 35 -14.42 -11.62 -7.16
CA PRO A 35 -13.70 -12.61 -7.95
C PRO A 35 -12.26 -12.15 -8.21
N LEU A 36 -11.33 -13.07 -7.95
CA LEU A 36 -9.92 -12.89 -8.27
C LEU A 36 -9.65 -13.47 -9.66
N VAL A 37 -8.84 -12.76 -10.45
CA VAL A 37 -8.43 -13.20 -11.79
C VAL A 37 -6.93 -13.29 -11.80
N GLU A 38 -6.41 -14.44 -12.23
CA GLU A 38 -4.99 -14.65 -12.40
C GLU A 38 -4.45 -13.75 -13.50
N THR A 39 -3.32 -13.12 -13.22
CA THR A 39 -2.66 -12.22 -14.15
C THR A 39 -1.25 -12.72 -14.42
N LYS A 40 -0.62 -12.24 -15.49
CA LYS A 40 0.80 -12.48 -15.77
C LYS A 40 1.74 -12.15 -14.59
N ALA A 41 1.33 -11.30 -13.65
CA ALA A 41 2.11 -11.02 -12.45
C ALA A 41 2.20 -12.26 -11.53
N VAL A 42 1.10 -13.03 -11.40
CA VAL A 42 1.03 -14.23 -10.56
C VAL A 42 2.02 -15.28 -11.04
N ASP A 43 1.99 -15.61 -12.33
CA ASP A 43 2.90 -16.60 -12.92
C ASP A 43 4.37 -16.18 -12.75
N LYS A 44 4.65 -14.88 -12.89
CA LYS A 44 5.99 -14.33 -12.73
C LYS A 44 6.47 -14.48 -11.28
N ILE A 45 5.65 -14.14 -10.29
CA ILE A 45 5.95 -14.32 -8.87
C ILE A 45 6.23 -15.80 -8.57
N VAL A 46 5.35 -16.70 -8.98
CA VAL A 46 5.47 -18.14 -8.77
C VAL A 46 6.77 -18.68 -9.37
N ASN A 47 7.08 -18.31 -10.61
CA ASN A 47 8.31 -18.74 -11.29
C ASN A 47 9.58 -18.30 -10.54
N TYR A 48 9.65 -17.04 -10.08
CA TYR A 48 10.80 -16.56 -9.30
C TYR A 48 10.91 -17.20 -7.91
N ALA A 49 9.77 -17.52 -7.29
CA ALA A 49 9.73 -18.20 -6.01
C ALA A 49 10.28 -19.62 -6.11
N ILE A 50 9.90 -20.35 -7.17
CA ILE A 50 10.39 -21.69 -7.49
C ILE A 50 11.87 -21.66 -7.86
N SER A 51 12.31 -20.70 -8.68
CA SER A 51 13.72 -20.54 -9.08
C SER A 51 14.61 -19.96 -7.98
N LYS A 52 14.08 -19.79 -6.76
CA LYS A 52 14.78 -19.23 -5.60
C LYS A 52 15.47 -17.89 -5.85
N THR A 53 14.85 -17.04 -6.67
CA THR A 53 15.45 -15.76 -7.08
C THR A 53 14.89 -14.62 -6.22
N ASN A 54 15.77 -13.94 -5.50
CA ASN A 54 15.42 -12.77 -4.71
C ASN A 54 15.22 -11.54 -5.63
N ILE A 55 14.02 -10.97 -5.63
CA ILE A 55 13.67 -9.88 -6.56
C ILE A 55 12.84 -8.78 -5.90
N ILE A 56 12.76 -7.65 -6.61
CA ILE A 56 11.75 -6.62 -6.37
C ILE A 56 10.95 -6.35 -7.65
N LEU A 57 9.64 -6.59 -7.59
CA LEU A 57 8.68 -6.26 -8.63
C LEU A 57 8.17 -4.83 -8.44
N VAL A 58 8.42 -3.96 -9.42
CA VAL A 58 8.09 -2.53 -9.32
C VAL A 58 6.96 -2.18 -10.29
N GLY A 59 5.87 -1.62 -9.78
CA GLY A 59 4.67 -1.30 -10.56
C GLY A 59 3.99 0.02 -10.15
N PRO A 60 2.91 0.42 -10.84
CA PRO A 60 2.11 1.56 -10.42
C PRO A 60 1.24 1.23 -9.20
N LYS A 61 0.81 2.28 -8.47
CA LYS A 61 -0.21 2.14 -7.42
C LYS A 61 -1.53 1.65 -8.05
N GLY A 62 -2.24 0.77 -7.35
CA GLY A 62 -3.49 0.18 -7.87
C GLY A 62 -3.29 -0.89 -8.95
N GLY A 63 -2.05 -1.31 -9.23
CA GLY A 63 -1.71 -2.34 -10.21
C GLY A 63 -2.10 -3.79 -9.85
N GLY A 64 -2.75 -4.03 -8.71
CA GLY A 64 -3.14 -5.38 -8.28
C GLY A 64 -2.06 -6.15 -7.51
N LYS A 65 -1.15 -5.46 -6.82
CA LYS A 65 -0.06 -6.07 -6.01
C LYS A 65 -0.61 -7.08 -5.00
N SER A 66 -1.52 -6.62 -4.16
CA SER A 66 -2.15 -7.37 -3.06
C SER A 66 -2.90 -8.61 -3.55
N VAL A 67 -3.65 -8.48 -4.64
CA VAL A 67 -4.33 -9.60 -5.33
C VAL A 67 -3.30 -10.61 -5.87
N SER A 68 -2.22 -10.12 -6.47
CA SER A 68 -1.17 -10.99 -7.01
C SER A 68 -0.42 -11.73 -5.91
N VAL A 69 -0.15 -11.11 -4.76
CA VAL A 69 0.41 -11.80 -3.59
C VAL A 69 -0.50 -12.94 -3.16
N LYS A 70 -1.81 -12.68 -3.00
CA LYS A 70 -2.74 -13.69 -2.52
C LYS A 70 -2.86 -14.88 -3.49
N LEU A 71 -3.03 -14.62 -4.78
CA LEU A 71 -3.11 -15.70 -5.77
C LEU A 71 -1.81 -16.49 -5.90
N SER A 72 -0.66 -15.83 -5.76
CA SER A 72 0.63 -16.52 -5.75
C SER A 72 0.84 -17.35 -4.49
N ASP A 73 0.39 -16.88 -3.34
CA ASP A 73 0.38 -17.63 -2.08
C ASP A 73 -0.42 -18.94 -2.23
N ASP A 74 -1.66 -18.85 -2.70
CA ASP A 74 -2.52 -20.02 -2.94
C ASP A 74 -1.84 -21.05 -3.86
N LYS A 75 -1.33 -20.60 -5.02
CA LYS A 75 -0.60 -21.47 -5.96
C LYS A 75 0.65 -22.10 -5.36
N LEU A 76 1.44 -21.34 -4.61
CA LEU A 76 2.69 -21.85 -4.04
C LEU A 76 2.41 -22.86 -2.94
N ASN A 77 1.38 -22.67 -2.13
CA ASN A 77 0.98 -23.68 -1.14
C ASN A 77 0.50 -24.98 -1.79
N GLU A 78 -0.14 -24.91 -2.97
CA GLU A 78 -0.50 -26.09 -3.77
C GLU A 78 0.73 -26.77 -4.42
N MET A 79 1.72 -26.00 -4.87
CA MET A 79 2.87 -26.52 -5.62
C MET A 79 4.06 -26.92 -4.74
N CYS A 80 4.18 -26.36 -3.54
CA CYS A 80 5.36 -26.43 -2.70
C CYS A 80 5.00 -26.80 -1.25
N HIS A 81 4.29 -27.92 -1.05
CA HIS A 81 3.81 -28.37 0.27
C HIS A 81 4.90 -28.47 1.35
N ASP A 82 6.16 -28.69 0.96
CA ASP A 82 7.29 -28.83 1.90
C ASP A 82 7.95 -27.49 2.27
N ARG A 83 7.46 -26.37 1.73
CA ARG A 83 8.06 -25.04 1.93
C ARG A 83 7.08 -24.14 2.68
N LEU A 84 7.60 -23.43 3.68
CA LEU A 84 6.85 -22.38 4.34
C LEU A 84 6.68 -21.17 3.41
N VAL A 85 5.43 -20.81 3.11
CA VAL A 85 5.08 -19.60 2.34
C VAL A 85 4.60 -18.52 3.31
N LEU A 86 5.24 -17.37 3.28
CA LEU A 86 4.92 -16.19 4.09
C LEU A 86 4.41 -15.10 3.17
N ALA A 87 3.10 -14.84 3.16
CA ALA A 87 2.47 -13.90 2.25
C ALA A 87 1.83 -12.71 2.98
N PHE A 88 2.33 -11.51 2.71
CA PHE A 88 1.90 -10.29 3.38
C PHE A 88 1.24 -9.34 2.38
N VAL A 89 -0.06 -9.10 2.57
CA VAL A 89 -0.90 -8.27 1.70
C VAL A 89 -1.14 -6.91 2.36
N ALA A 90 -0.89 -5.80 1.66
CA ALA A 90 -1.22 -4.45 2.16
C ALA A 90 -2.75 -4.21 2.28
N PRO A 91 -3.23 -3.30 3.16
CA PRO A 91 -2.44 -2.44 4.05
C PRO A 91 -2.06 -3.18 5.32
N LYS A 92 -0.76 -3.37 5.53
CA LYS A 92 -0.18 -3.91 6.76
C LYS A 92 0.90 -2.95 7.22
N THR A 93 1.01 -2.75 8.52
CA THR A 93 2.18 -2.08 9.07
C THR A 93 3.34 -3.06 9.17
N PHE A 94 4.55 -2.53 9.30
CA PHE A 94 5.72 -3.34 9.62
C PHE A 94 5.55 -4.22 10.86
N ALA A 95 4.73 -3.82 11.82
CA ALA A 95 4.51 -4.66 12.99
C ALA A 95 3.57 -5.83 12.74
N ASP A 96 2.54 -5.62 11.92
CA ASP A 96 1.61 -6.69 11.58
C ASP A 96 2.35 -7.81 10.84
N ILE A 97 3.26 -7.45 9.92
CA ILE A 97 4.14 -8.41 9.24
C ILE A 97 4.99 -9.20 10.23
N TYR A 98 5.65 -8.53 11.19
CA TYR A 98 6.49 -9.23 12.18
C TYR A 98 5.66 -10.12 13.11
N ASN A 99 4.47 -9.68 13.50
CA ASN A 99 3.55 -10.47 14.31
C ASN A 99 3.10 -11.73 13.56
N GLU A 100 2.73 -11.61 12.28
CA GLU A 100 2.34 -12.75 11.46
C GLU A 100 3.49 -13.74 11.26
N ILE A 101 4.70 -13.26 10.96
CA ILE A 101 5.91 -14.11 10.94
C ILE A 101 6.07 -14.84 12.27
N TRP A 102 5.89 -14.12 13.37
CA TRP A 102 6.03 -14.69 14.70
C TRP A 102 5.02 -15.80 14.96
N PHE A 103 3.72 -15.55 14.75
CA PHE A 103 2.63 -16.53 14.93
C PHE A 103 2.82 -17.78 14.06
N GLU A 104 3.20 -17.57 12.80
CA GLU A 104 3.47 -18.66 11.88
C GLU A 104 4.63 -19.54 12.38
N LEU A 105 5.68 -18.91 12.93
CA LEU A 105 6.87 -19.63 13.39
C LEU A 105 6.66 -20.40 14.69
N ILE A 106 5.76 -19.96 15.57
CA ILE A 106 5.39 -20.72 16.76
C ILE A 106 4.30 -21.76 16.48
N GLY A 107 3.66 -21.73 15.30
CA GLY A 107 2.58 -22.64 14.94
C GLY A 107 1.30 -22.37 15.75
N VAL A 108 1.07 -21.12 16.12
CA VAL A 108 -0.05 -20.69 16.95
C VAL A 108 -0.90 -19.70 16.17
N SER A 109 -2.18 -20.00 16.01
CA SER A 109 -3.12 -19.20 15.20
C SER A 109 -3.75 -18.01 15.94
N ASP A 110 -3.63 -17.94 17.27
CA ASP A 110 -4.13 -16.85 18.11
C ASP A 110 -3.10 -16.43 19.18
N GLU A 111 -2.97 -15.12 19.40
CA GLU A 111 -2.21 -14.48 20.49
C GLU A 111 -2.44 -15.15 21.86
N LYS A 112 -3.65 -15.66 22.10
CA LYS A 112 -4.03 -16.29 23.37
C LYS A 112 -3.53 -17.74 23.56
N SER A 113 -3.07 -18.37 22.49
CA SER A 113 -2.65 -19.79 22.48
C SER A 113 -1.14 -19.99 22.50
N VAL A 114 -0.35 -18.92 22.66
CA VAL A 114 1.11 -19.00 22.72
C VAL A 114 1.54 -19.71 23.99
N LEU A 115 2.17 -20.88 23.87
CA LEU A 115 2.79 -21.59 24.99
C LEU A 115 4.15 -20.94 25.33
N TRP A 116 4.38 -20.69 26.62
CA TRP A 116 5.47 -19.87 27.17
C TRP A 116 6.88 -20.36 26.83
N ASP A 117 7.08 -21.67 26.70
CA ASP A 117 8.37 -22.27 26.38
C ASP A 117 8.86 -21.89 24.96
N ASP A 118 7.95 -21.80 23.98
CA ASP A 118 8.26 -21.42 22.60
C ASP A 118 8.57 -19.91 22.46
N ALA A 119 7.94 -19.07 23.28
CA ALA A 119 8.19 -17.62 23.32
C ALA A 119 9.57 -17.26 23.91
N SER A 120 10.02 -18.00 24.92
CA SER A 120 11.31 -17.75 25.59
C SER A 120 12.54 -18.07 24.71
N MET A 121 12.46 -19.12 23.88
CA MET A 121 13.53 -19.50 22.93
C MET A 121 13.78 -18.43 21.85
N THR A 122 12.80 -17.58 21.60
CA THR A 122 12.71 -16.70 20.44
C THR A 122 13.49 -15.40 20.53
N LEU A 123 13.54 -14.80 21.73
CA LEU A 123 14.21 -13.51 21.92
C LEU A 123 15.67 -13.70 22.35
N SER A 124 16.39 -14.70 21.83
CA SER A 124 17.76 -15.03 22.26
C SER A 124 18.83 -14.00 21.84
N GLY A 125 18.51 -12.71 21.87
CA GLY A 125 19.51 -11.65 21.96
C GLY A 125 20.12 -11.63 23.37
N ASN A 126 21.42 -11.32 23.46
CA ASN A 126 22.05 -11.00 24.74
C ASN A 126 21.25 -9.89 25.44
N PHE A 127 20.41 -10.26 26.42
CA PHE A 127 19.77 -9.35 27.37
C PHE A 127 20.80 -8.63 28.27
N THR A 128 22.06 -9.05 28.19
CA THR A 128 23.21 -8.47 28.86
C THR A 128 23.72 -7.24 28.12
N GLY A 129 23.13 -6.07 28.41
CA GLY A 129 23.89 -4.83 28.27
C GLY A 129 23.08 -3.59 27.93
N LEU A 130 22.75 -2.83 28.98
CA LEU A 130 22.63 -1.36 29.03
C LEU A 130 21.55 -0.67 28.18
N ASP A 131 21.18 -1.15 27.00
CA ASP A 131 20.26 -0.44 26.10
C ASP A 131 18.79 -0.59 26.54
N PHE A 132 18.38 -1.79 26.98
CA PHE A 132 17.01 -2.01 27.51
C PHE A 132 16.78 -1.23 28.81
N GLU A 133 17.77 -1.17 29.71
CA GLU A 133 17.71 -0.41 30.96
C GLU A 133 17.66 1.11 30.76
N LEU A 134 18.31 1.64 29.72
CA LEU A 134 18.27 3.05 29.34
C LEU A 134 16.93 3.43 28.67
N TRP A 135 16.31 2.50 27.96
CA TRP A 135 15.03 2.70 27.28
C TRP A 135 13.84 2.71 28.24
N MET A 136 13.83 1.79 29.20
CA MET A 136 12.79 1.70 30.25
C MET A 136 12.77 2.93 31.18
N LYS A 137 13.83 3.73 31.19
CA LYS A 137 13.92 4.98 31.99
C LYS A 137 13.24 6.18 31.33
N LYS A 138 12.85 6.14 30.05
CA LYS A 138 12.24 7.29 29.37
C LYS A 138 10.75 7.02 29.08
N ARG A 139 9.89 7.89 29.60
CA ARG A 139 8.45 7.97 29.31
C ARG A 139 8.17 7.77 27.81
N CYS A 140 7.03 7.19 27.45
CA CYS A 140 6.56 7.09 26.05
C CYS A 140 6.81 8.42 25.33
N GLN A 141 7.76 8.45 24.40
CA GLN A 141 8.14 9.71 23.73
C GLN A 141 7.17 10.07 22.58
N TYR A 142 6.19 9.21 22.30
CA TYR A 142 5.19 9.43 21.26
C TYR A 142 4.07 10.35 21.77
N ARG A 143 4.08 11.60 21.29
CA ARG A 143 3.20 12.72 21.66
C ARG A 143 1.68 12.40 21.72
N ASN A 144 1.21 11.39 20.96
CA ASN A 144 -0.21 11.05 20.85
C ASN A 144 -0.64 9.90 21.78
N CYS A 145 0.29 9.12 22.32
CA CYS A 145 0.00 8.01 23.23
C CYS A 145 -0.41 8.52 24.63
N TRP A 146 0.04 9.73 24.97
CA TRP A 146 -0.16 10.36 26.28
C TRP A 146 -1.54 11.00 26.47
N ARG A 147 -2.23 11.38 25.38
CA ARG A 147 -3.45 12.19 25.46
C ARG A 147 -4.75 11.39 25.49
N ASN A 148 -4.82 10.23 24.83
CA ASN A 148 -6.11 9.56 24.62
C ASN A 148 -6.24 8.18 25.26
N GLU A 149 -5.16 7.46 25.57
CA GLU A 149 -5.28 6.01 25.84
C GLU A 149 -4.65 5.50 27.14
N ARG A 150 -3.96 6.35 27.93
CA ARG A 150 -3.24 5.91 29.14
C ARG A 150 -2.47 4.62 28.88
N CYS A 151 -1.61 4.60 27.86
CA CYS A 151 -0.72 3.46 27.64
C CYS A 151 0.15 3.33 28.90
N LYS A 152 -0.27 2.44 29.82
CA LYS A 152 0.42 2.20 31.08
C LYS A 152 1.71 1.54 30.68
N PHE A 153 2.79 2.26 30.91
CA PHE A 153 4.11 1.68 30.82
C PHE A 153 4.14 0.40 31.65
N ILE A 154 4.78 -0.62 31.07
CA ILE A 154 5.29 -1.79 31.75
C ILE A 154 5.92 -1.32 33.07
N ASN A 155 5.21 -1.50 34.17
CA ASN A 155 5.78 -1.24 35.47
C ASN A 155 6.47 -2.53 35.87
N VAL A 156 7.70 -2.76 35.38
CA VAL A 156 8.62 -3.80 35.88
C VAL A 156 9.14 -3.47 37.28
N GLY A 157 8.68 -2.37 37.91
CA GLY A 157 8.96 -2.06 39.31
C GLY A 157 8.73 -3.24 40.26
N PRO A 158 7.58 -3.93 40.21
CA PRO A 158 7.30 -5.12 41.00
C PRO A 158 8.18 -6.33 40.65
N ALA A 159 8.47 -6.57 39.35
CA ALA A 159 9.38 -7.66 38.94
C ALA A 159 10.83 -7.39 39.39
N ARG A 160 11.28 -6.13 39.36
CA ARG A 160 12.57 -5.68 39.91
C ARG A 160 12.63 -5.77 41.42
N GLU A 161 11.58 -5.38 42.13
CA GLU A 161 11.51 -5.51 43.59
C GLU A 161 11.52 -6.98 43.98
N LYS A 162 10.76 -7.83 43.28
CA LYS A 162 10.76 -9.27 43.46
C LYS A 162 12.16 -9.86 43.22
N SER A 163 12.81 -9.54 42.10
CA SER A 163 14.18 -9.96 41.79
C SER A 163 15.22 -9.49 42.84
N LYS A 164 15.12 -8.24 43.32
CA LYS A 164 15.99 -7.72 44.38
C LYS A 164 15.76 -8.40 45.73
N VAL A 165 14.52 -8.79 46.02
CA VAL A 165 14.14 -9.45 47.27
C VAL A 165 14.47 -10.95 47.23
N THR A 166 14.30 -11.62 46.09
CA THR A 166 14.50 -13.07 45.94
C THR A 166 15.90 -13.46 45.44
N GLY A 167 16.69 -12.50 44.96
CA GLY A 167 17.99 -12.77 44.31
C GLY A 167 17.87 -13.47 42.94
N SER A 168 16.64 -13.67 42.46
CA SER A 168 16.37 -14.32 41.18
C SER A 168 16.61 -13.33 40.04
N PRO A 169 17.28 -13.72 38.95
CA PRO A 169 17.35 -12.88 37.75
C PRO A 169 15.93 -12.63 37.22
N ILE A 170 15.67 -11.42 36.74
CA ILE A 170 14.44 -11.12 35.99
C ILE A 170 14.45 -12.02 34.76
N THR A 171 13.42 -12.86 34.61
CA THR A 171 13.33 -13.79 33.48
C THR A 171 12.72 -13.11 32.27
N ALA A 172 12.85 -13.71 31.08
CA ALA A 172 12.16 -13.21 29.90
C ALA A 172 10.63 -13.23 30.08
N GLU A 173 10.10 -14.17 30.86
CA GLU A 173 8.67 -14.32 31.19
C GLU A 173 8.14 -13.08 31.93
N ASP A 174 8.89 -12.57 32.92
CA ASP A 174 8.52 -11.37 33.70
C ASP A 174 8.35 -10.10 32.84
N ILE A 175 8.95 -10.06 31.65
CA ILE A 175 8.94 -8.90 30.73
C ILE A 175 7.93 -9.12 29.59
N PHE A 176 7.73 -10.37 29.18
CA PHE A 176 6.87 -10.73 28.06
C PHE A 176 5.38 -10.62 28.37
N ASP A 177 4.95 -11.05 29.55
CA ASP A 177 3.57 -10.85 30.03
C ASP A 177 3.15 -9.38 29.89
N ASP A 178 4.07 -8.49 30.24
CA ASP A 178 3.85 -7.06 30.18
C ASP A 178 3.86 -6.50 28.74
N ILE A 179 4.60 -7.08 27.79
CA ILE A 179 4.61 -6.71 26.36
C ILE A 179 3.31 -7.16 25.67
N PHE A 180 2.82 -8.36 25.98
CA PHE A 180 1.57 -8.90 25.41
C PHE A 180 0.33 -8.14 25.92
N ASN A 181 0.37 -7.66 27.16
CA ASN A 181 -0.66 -6.79 27.73
C ASN A 181 -0.68 -5.35 27.14
N VAL A 182 0.28 -4.99 26.30
CA VAL A 182 0.24 -3.74 25.52
C VAL A 182 -0.68 -3.92 24.32
N LYS A 183 -1.56 -2.94 24.05
CA LYS A 183 -2.43 -2.95 22.86
C LYS A 183 -1.64 -3.14 21.55
N ASN A 184 -2.20 -3.89 20.60
CA ASN A 184 -1.58 -4.25 19.33
C ASN A 184 -1.25 -3.06 18.42
N ASP A 185 -1.96 -1.95 18.60
CA ASP A 185 -1.70 -0.69 17.90
C ASP A 185 -0.59 0.18 18.52
N CYS A 186 -0.05 -0.20 19.68
CA CYS A 186 0.96 0.56 20.39
C CYS A 186 2.31 0.56 19.65
N PRO A 187 2.85 1.72 19.24
CA PRO A 187 4.15 1.83 18.56
C PRO A 187 5.34 1.22 19.33
N MET A 188 5.23 1.04 20.65
CA MET A 188 6.27 0.46 21.49
C MET A 188 6.28 -1.08 21.44
N LYS A 189 5.12 -1.75 21.54
CA LYS A 189 5.02 -3.23 21.37
C LYS A 189 5.63 -3.63 20.03
N ARG A 190 5.28 -2.87 19.00
CA ARG A 190 5.89 -2.95 17.67
C ARG A 190 7.41 -2.84 17.75
N HIS A 191 7.96 -1.75 18.29
CA HIS A 191 9.41 -1.54 18.35
C HIS A 191 10.17 -2.63 19.13
N ILE A 192 9.55 -3.21 20.16
CA ILE A 192 10.09 -4.34 20.93
C ILE A 192 10.12 -5.59 20.05
N ILE A 193 9.01 -5.98 19.43
CA ILE A 193 8.96 -7.14 18.52
C ILE A 193 9.97 -6.96 17.38
N HIS A 194 10.05 -5.76 16.79
CA HIS A 194 11.03 -5.39 15.76
C HIS A 194 12.49 -5.58 16.21
N ARG A 195 12.83 -5.26 17.45
CA ARG A 195 14.20 -5.36 17.97
C ARG A 195 14.55 -6.73 18.54
N PHE A 196 13.57 -7.49 19.01
CA PHE A 196 13.82 -8.71 19.77
C PHE A 196 13.48 -10.00 19.04
N LEU A 197 12.75 -9.97 17.91
CA LEU A 197 12.53 -11.17 17.10
C LEU A 197 13.88 -11.64 16.50
N ASP A 198 14.57 -12.55 17.17
CA ASP A 198 15.82 -13.10 16.67
C ASP A 198 15.52 -14.16 15.62
N MET A 199 15.41 -13.72 14.37
CA MET A 199 15.18 -14.60 13.21
C MET A 199 16.24 -15.71 13.06
N ARG A 200 17.40 -15.60 13.72
CA ARG A 200 18.40 -16.67 13.75
C ARG A 200 17.92 -17.90 14.52
N VAL A 201 17.08 -17.71 15.54
CA VAL A 201 16.44 -18.81 16.28
C VAL A 201 15.54 -19.63 15.35
N PHE A 202 14.85 -18.96 14.45
CA PHE A 202 13.94 -19.59 13.50
C PHE A 202 14.57 -20.03 12.20
N ARG A 203 15.89 -19.91 12.07
CA ARG A 203 16.58 -20.23 10.82
C ARG A 203 16.28 -21.64 10.33
N GLY A 204 16.06 -22.59 11.24
CA GLY A 204 15.62 -23.95 10.92
C GLY A 204 14.23 -24.00 10.30
N LYS A 205 13.24 -23.32 10.91
CA LYS A 205 11.85 -23.27 10.42
C LYS A 205 11.69 -22.45 9.14
N LEU A 206 12.48 -21.38 9.00
CA LEU A 206 12.50 -20.51 7.82
C LEU A 206 13.36 -21.05 6.67
N LYS A 207 14.03 -22.18 6.87
CA LYS A 207 14.92 -22.76 5.86
C LYS A 207 14.10 -23.07 4.61
N ASP A 208 14.59 -22.61 3.47
CA ASP A 208 13.96 -22.72 2.16
C ASP A 208 12.56 -22.06 2.06
N SER A 209 12.20 -21.17 2.99
CA SER A 209 10.93 -20.43 2.93
C SER A 209 10.78 -19.57 1.66
N ILE A 210 9.55 -19.18 1.34
CA ILE A 210 9.23 -18.17 0.32
C ILE A 210 8.52 -17.02 1.02
N SER A 211 9.05 -15.81 0.91
CA SER A 211 8.44 -14.60 1.46
C SER A 211 7.95 -13.69 0.35
N LEU A 212 6.64 -13.54 0.25
CA LEU A 212 5.95 -12.62 -0.66
C LEU A 212 5.52 -11.39 0.14
N ILE A 213 6.13 -10.24 -0.12
CA ILE A 213 5.87 -9.03 0.67
C ILE A 213 5.34 -7.93 -0.26
N ASP A 214 4.05 -7.61 -0.14
CA ASP A 214 3.51 -6.33 -0.62
C ASP A 214 4.05 -5.23 0.29
N VAL A 215 4.91 -4.36 -0.23
CA VAL A 215 5.59 -3.35 0.59
C VAL A 215 4.54 -2.43 1.21
N PRO A 216 4.52 -2.27 2.55
CA PRO A 216 3.58 -1.41 3.25
C PRO A 216 3.49 0.00 2.66
N ASP A 217 2.28 0.52 2.50
CA ASP A 217 2.09 1.90 2.04
C ASP A 217 2.65 2.91 3.08
N ASP A 218 2.62 2.58 4.38
CA ASP A 218 3.20 3.38 5.48
C ASP A 218 4.74 3.46 5.42
N PHE A 219 5.38 2.70 4.53
CA PHE A 219 6.81 2.77 4.26
C PHE A 219 7.26 4.15 3.80
N ILE A 220 6.47 4.79 2.92
CA ILE A 220 6.80 6.12 2.38
C ILE A 220 6.79 7.15 3.52
N ASP A 221 5.77 7.10 4.38
CA ASP A 221 5.58 8.05 5.47
C ASP A 221 6.68 7.96 6.55
N ARG A 222 7.25 6.76 6.73
CA ARG A 222 8.35 6.52 7.70
C ARG A 222 9.74 6.84 7.16
N GLY A 223 9.88 7.15 5.87
CA GLY A 223 11.14 7.57 5.24
C GLY A 223 12.32 6.62 5.54
N MET A 224 13.39 7.16 6.14
CA MET A 224 14.60 6.36 6.46
C MET A 224 14.36 5.24 7.47
N TYR A 225 13.43 5.41 8.41
CA TYR A 225 13.14 4.39 9.42
C TYR A 225 12.47 3.17 8.77
N GLY A 226 11.42 3.41 7.95
CA GLY A 226 10.76 2.34 7.20
C GLY A 226 11.75 1.56 6.32
N ARG A 227 12.68 2.26 5.65
CA ARG A 227 13.74 1.65 4.87
C ARG A 227 14.62 0.71 5.68
N ARG A 228 15.16 1.16 6.83
CA ARG A 228 16.03 0.35 7.68
C ARG A 228 15.31 -0.90 8.20
N THR A 229 14.07 -0.75 8.66
CA THR A 229 13.26 -1.87 9.13
C THR A 229 13.04 -2.92 8.03
N LEU A 230 12.70 -2.50 6.82
CA LEU A 230 12.54 -3.43 5.70
C LEU A 230 13.88 -4.07 5.28
N GLU A 231 14.99 -3.32 5.31
CA GLU A 231 16.34 -3.87 5.07
C GLU A 231 16.71 -4.97 6.06
N GLU A 232 16.47 -4.74 7.35
CA GLU A 232 16.74 -5.71 8.42
C GLU A 232 15.90 -6.98 8.23
N LEU A 233 14.59 -6.83 7.98
CA LEU A 233 13.70 -7.96 7.70
C LEU A 233 14.18 -8.78 6.49
N VAL A 234 14.44 -8.09 5.37
CA VAL A 234 14.85 -8.74 4.12
C VAL A 234 16.22 -9.42 4.27
N SER A 235 17.17 -8.80 4.99
CA SER A 235 18.47 -9.39 5.31
C SER A 235 18.34 -10.73 6.03
N CYS A 236 17.39 -10.83 6.96
CA CYS A 236 17.12 -12.04 7.71
C CYS A 236 16.46 -13.12 6.84
N LEU A 237 15.39 -12.75 6.12
CA LEU A 237 14.63 -13.70 5.29
C LEU A 237 15.47 -14.26 4.14
N GLN A 238 16.28 -13.44 3.47
CA GLN A 238 17.15 -13.88 2.36
C GLN A 238 18.22 -14.89 2.78
N LYS A 239 18.60 -14.93 4.06
CA LYS A 239 19.54 -15.94 4.59
C LYS A 239 18.90 -17.30 4.80
N CYS A 240 17.57 -17.36 4.77
CA CYS A 240 16.78 -18.53 5.06
C CYS A 240 16.04 -19.04 3.81
N GLY A 241 15.60 -18.15 2.93
CA GLY A 241 14.80 -18.52 1.77
C GLY A 241 14.76 -17.47 0.66
N THR A 242 13.70 -17.54 -0.16
CA THR A 242 13.45 -16.61 -1.28
C THR A 242 12.63 -15.42 -0.81
N VAL A 243 13.00 -14.21 -1.19
CA VAL A 243 12.26 -12.98 -0.90
C VAL A 243 11.84 -12.29 -2.20
N ILE A 244 10.53 -12.08 -2.35
CA ILE A 244 9.92 -11.34 -3.45
C ILE A 244 9.22 -10.12 -2.86
N LEU A 245 9.77 -8.94 -3.15
CA LEU A 245 9.16 -7.67 -2.76
C LEU A 245 8.29 -7.14 -3.90
N ILE A 246 7.11 -6.62 -3.60
CA ILE A 246 6.25 -5.97 -4.58
C ILE A 246 6.05 -4.51 -4.14
N ALA A 247 6.51 -3.57 -4.95
CA ALA A 247 6.58 -2.17 -4.59
C ALA A 247 5.99 -1.27 -5.68
N THR A 248 5.48 -0.12 -5.26
CA THR A 248 5.19 0.99 -6.16
C THR A 248 6.48 1.66 -6.63
N ASN A 249 6.41 2.40 -7.74
CA ASN A 249 7.53 3.23 -8.22
C ASN A 249 8.10 4.16 -7.13
N ASP A 250 7.25 4.73 -6.28
CA ASP A 250 7.69 5.67 -5.24
C ASP A 250 8.31 4.96 -4.03
N GLN A 251 7.78 3.81 -3.61
CA GLN A 251 8.43 2.95 -2.63
C GLN A 251 9.82 2.52 -3.13
N TYR A 252 9.92 2.08 -4.39
CA TYR A 252 11.19 1.64 -4.98
C TYR A 252 12.25 2.76 -5.00
N LYS A 253 11.89 4.01 -5.30
CA LYS A 253 12.82 5.15 -5.28
C LYS A 253 13.50 5.35 -3.92
N ILE A 254 12.81 5.01 -2.84
CA ILE A 254 13.33 5.06 -1.46
C ILE A 254 14.18 3.81 -1.19
N MET A 255 13.66 2.63 -1.53
CA MET A 255 14.31 1.34 -1.30
C MET A 255 15.67 1.22 -2.01
N ARG A 256 15.78 1.69 -3.25
CA ARG A 256 17.02 1.59 -4.06
C ARG A 256 18.23 2.32 -3.46
N LYS A 257 18.01 3.21 -2.48
CA LYS A 257 19.09 3.88 -1.74
C LYS A 257 19.69 2.99 -0.65
N GLY A 258 19.03 1.87 -0.34
CA GLY A 258 19.43 0.88 0.63
C GLY A 258 20.54 -0.04 0.13
N GLU A 259 21.39 -0.51 1.03
CA GLU A 259 22.49 -1.41 0.69
C GLU A 259 21.98 -2.79 0.28
N ILE A 260 20.98 -3.31 0.99
CA ILE A 260 20.42 -4.64 0.74
C ILE A 260 19.33 -4.55 -0.34
N LEU A 261 18.36 -3.65 -0.12
CA LEU A 261 17.23 -3.48 -1.02
C LEU A 261 17.64 -2.97 -2.40
N GLY A 262 18.70 -2.16 -2.49
CA GLY A 262 19.24 -1.68 -3.76
C GLY A 262 19.98 -2.74 -4.58
N ARG A 263 20.37 -3.86 -3.97
CA ARG A 263 21.04 -4.99 -4.65
C ARG A 263 20.07 -6.05 -5.17
N LEU A 264 18.80 -5.98 -4.79
CA LEU A 264 17.76 -6.86 -5.34
C LEU A 264 17.58 -6.64 -6.84
N LEU A 265 17.37 -7.72 -7.58
CA LEU A 265 17.08 -7.63 -9.00
C LEU A 265 15.74 -6.91 -9.19
N GLN A 266 15.79 -5.74 -9.83
CA GLN A 266 14.60 -5.00 -10.19
C GLN A 266 13.94 -5.65 -11.41
N VAL A 267 12.66 -5.93 -11.28
CA VAL A 267 11.85 -6.48 -12.35
C VAL A 267 10.58 -5.64 -12.47
N GLN A 268 10.17 -5.34 -13.71
CA GLN A 268 8.91 -4.63 -13.91
C GLN A 268 7.72 -5.52 -13.51
N PHE A 269 6.83 -4.98 -12.70
CA PHE A 269 5.56 -5.61 -12.35
C PHE A 269 4.68 -5.66 -13.61
N PRO A 270 4.28 -6.85 -14.07
CA PRO A 270 3.40 -6.98 -15.24
C PRO A 270 2.03 -6.40 -14.92
N LEU A 271 1.55 -5.48 -15.75
CA LEU A 271 0.16 -5.05 -15.68
C LEU A 271 -0.75 -6.09 -16.36
N PRO A 272 -2.02 -6.20 -15.91
CA PRO A 272 -2.95 -7.12 -16.53
C PRO A 272 -3.17 -6.80 -18.01
N THR A 273 -3.44 -7.83 -18.79
CA THR A 273 -3.84 -7.72 -20.18
C THR A 273 -5.25 -7.14 -20.29
N GLU A 274 -5.60 -6.64 -21.47
CA GLU A 274 -6.97 -6.18 -21.73
C GLU A 274 -8.01 -7.28 -21.48
N ARG A 275 -7.71 -8.51 -21.89
CA ARG A 275 -8.56 -9.67 -21.64
C ARG A 275 -8.78 -9.89 -20.15
N GLU A 276 -7.71 -9.88 -19.35
CA GLU A 276 -7.79 -10.06 -17.89
C GLU A 276 -8.61 -8.94 -17.23
N LEU A 277 -8.47 -7.69 -17.66
CA LEU A 277 -9.29 -6.58 -17.14
C LEU A 277 -10.77 -6.71 -17.50
N LYS A 278 -11.08 -7.07 -18.75
CA LYS A 278 -12.46 -7.34 -19.18
C LYS A 278 -13.07 -8.52 -18.42
N GLU A 279 -12.29 -9.58 -18.16
CA GLU A 279 -12.73 -10.70 -17.32
C GLU A 279 -13.01 -10.29 -15.87
N ILE A 280 -12.13 -9.48 -15.25
CA ILE A 280 -12.37 -8.92 -13.91
C ILE A 280 -13.69 -8.14 -13.88
N TYR A 281 -13.91 -7.30 -14.89
CA TYR A 281 -15.12 -6.50 -15.00
C TYR A 281 -16.37 -7.38 -15.10
N ASN A 282 -16.40 -8.31 -16.04
CA ASN A 282 -17.55 -9.19 -16.28
C ASN A 282 -17.86 -10.07 -15.07
N LYS A 283 -16.85 -10.73 -14.49
CA LYS A 283 -17.05 -11.59 -13.31
C LYS A 283 -17.57 -10.80 -12.11
N ARG A 284 -17.11 -9.55 -11.93
CA ARG A 284 -17.63 -8.68 -10.87
C ARG A 284 -19.11 -8.38 -11.10
N LEU A 285 -19.51 -8.02 -12.32
CA LEU A 285 -20.92 -7.79 -12.62
C LEU A 285 -21.80 -9.02 -12.41
N GLU A 286 -21.40 -10.17 -12.96
CA GLU A 286 -22.13 -11.45 -12.83
C GLU A 286 -22.41 -11.80 -11.37
N LYS A 287 -21.44 -11.53 -10.48
CA LYS A 287 -21.56 -11.89 -9.06
C LYS A 287 -22.63 -11.10 -8.31
N PHE A 288 -22.82 -9.83 -8.65
CA PHE A 288 -23.79 -8.95 -7.98
C PHE A 288 -25.10 -8.81 -8.78
N GLN A 289 -25.24 -9.55 -9.88
CA GLN A 289 -26.42 -9.52 -10.72
C GLN A 289 -27.63 -10.13 -10.00
N LYS A 290 -28.75 -9.41 -10.04
CA LYS A 290 -30.07 -9.86 -9.59
C LYS A 290 -31.06 -9.73 -10.75
N GLY A 291 -31.27 -10.83 -11.48
CA GLY A 291 -32.16 -10.88 -12.64
C GLY A 291 -31.43 -10.77 -13.97
N VAL A 292 -32.04 -10.15 -14.99
CA VAL A 292 -31.39 -9.93 -16.30
C VAL A 292 -30.52 -8.68 -16.22
N PHE A 293 -29.21 -8.88 -16.20
CA PHE A 293 -28.26 -7.79 -16.36
C PHE A 293 -28.35 -7.25 -17.79
N LYS A 294 -28.49 -5.94 -17.91
CA LYS A 294 -28.40 -5.27 -19.21
C LYS A 294 -26.91 -5.07 -19.51
N PRO A 295 -26.41 -5.46 -20.70
CA PRO A 295 -25.03 -5.15 -21.06
C PRO A 295 -24.82 -3.64 -20.96
N THR A 296 -23.81 -3.21 -20.20
CA THR A 296 -23.63 -1.80 -19.84
C THR A 296 -22.55 -1.11 -20.65
N PHE A 297 -21.69 -1.84 -21.36
CA PHE A 297 -20.67 -1.28 -22.25
C PHE A 297 -20.56 -2.12 -23.52
N THR A 298 -20.27 -1.47 -24.66
CA THR A 298 -19.79 -2.18 -25.85
C THR A 298 -18.33 -2.62 -25.66
N ASP A 299 -17.87 -3.57 -26.47
CA ASP A 299 -16.48 -4.02 -26.42
C ASP A 299 -15.50 -2.89 -26.72
N GLU A 300 -15.84 -1.98 -27.63
CA GLU A 300 -15.05 -0.80 -27.97
C GLU A 300 -14.98 0.18 -26.80
N ALA A 301 -16.09 0.38 -26.08
CA ALA A 301 -16.11 1.22 -24.89
C ALA A 301 -15.22 0.62 -23.79
N LEU A 302 -15.30 -0.69 -23.53
CA LEU A 302 -14.42 -1.36 -22.57
C LEU A 302 -12.94 -1.29 -22.98
N SER A 303 -12.62 -1.53 -24.26
CA SER A 303 -11.26 -1.38 -24.79
C SER A 303 -10.74 0.04 -24.60
N TYR A 304 -11.59 1.05 -24.85
CA TYR A 304 -11.26 2.45 -24.58
C TYR A 304 -10.94 2.70 -23.11
N LEU A 305 -11.78 2.22 -22.18
CA LEU A 305 -11.57 2.33 -20.73
C LEU A 305 -10.25 1.67 -20.29
N VAL A 306 -9.92 0.49 -20.84
CA VAL A 306 -8.65 -0.21 -20.60
C VAL A 306 -7.45 0.64 -21.05
N ASN A 307 -7.57 1.30 -22.20
CA ASN A 307 -6.49 2.12 -22.75
C ASN A 307 -6.26 3.40 -21.91
N ILE A 308 -7.32 4.13 -21.57
CA ILE A 308 -7.18 5.39 -20.80
C ILE A 308 -6.81 5.17 -19.33
N SER A 309 -7.10 3.99 -18.77
CA SER A 309 -6.62 3.57 -17.44
C SER A 309 -5.18 3.04 -17.47
N ARG A 310 -4.54 3.01 -18.65
CA ARG A 310 -3.17 2.49 -18.85
C ARG A 310 -3.01 1.07 -18.29
N ARG A 311 -4.09 0.28 -18.33
CA ARG A 311 -4.19 -1.07 -17.76
C ARG A 311 -3.98 -1.15 -16.25
N ILE A 312 -4.18 -0.07 -15.50
CA ILE A 312 -4.17 -0.07 -14.04
C ILE A 312 -5.58 -0.49 -13.57
N PRO A 313 -5.75 -1.67 -12.94
CA PRO A 313 -7.08 -2.20 -12.58
C PRO A 313 -7.92 -1.24 -11.75
N ARG A 314 -7.30 -0.58 -10.76
CA ARG A 314 -7.99 0.40 -9.91
C ARG A 314 -8.53 1.59 -10.71
N GLU A 315 -7.75 2.11 -11.66
CA GLU A 315 -8.19 3.21 -12.52
C GLU A 315 -9.24 2.76 -13.53
N PHE A 316 -9.08 1.56 -14.07
CA PHE A 316 -10.05 0.96 -14.99
C PHE A 316 -11.43 0.81 -14.33
N ILE A 317 -11.47 0.20 -13.14
CA ILE A 317 -12.70 0.01 -12.36
C ILE A 317 -13.33 1.36 -12.00
N ALA A 318 -12.53 2.33 -11.51
CA ALA A 318 -13.05 3.66 -11.16
C ALA A 318 -13.69 4.36 -12.37
N LYS A 319 -13.03 4.33 -13.53
CA LYS A 319 -13.59 4.92 -14.76
C LYS A 319 -14.85 4.20 -15.24
N SER A 320 -14.91 2.88 -15.10
CA SER A 320 -16.15 2.14 -15.38
C SER A 320 -17.29 2.58 -14.45
N CYS A 321 -17.01 2.82 -13.16
CA CYS A 321 -18.01 3.39 -12.24
C CYS A 321 -18.48 4.77 -12.69
N ASP A 322 -17.56 5.66 -13.02
CA ASP A 322 -17.88 7.03 -13.42
C ASP A 322 -18.85 7.05 -14.62
N VAL A 323 -18.62 6.20 -15.62
CA VAL A 323 -19.53 6.08 -16.78
C VAL A 323 -20.90 5.55 -16.36
N LEU A 324 -20.96 4.49 -15.53
CA LEU A 324 -22.22 3.91 -15.06
C LEU A 324 -23.04 4.88 -14.21
N THR A 325 -22.39 5.67 -13.35
CA THR A 325 -23.03 6.73 -12.59
C THR A 325 -23.61 7.79 -13.51
N THR A 326 -22.84 8.23 -14.53
CA THR A 326 -23.33 9.21 -15.52
C THR A 326 -24.52 8.67 -16.33
N MET A 327 -24.52 7.38 -16.69
CA MET A 327 -25.67 6.75 -17.33
C MET A 327 -26.92 6.84 -16.46
N GLN A 328 -26.79 6.54 -15.17
CA GLN A 328 -27.91 6.63 -14.23
C GLN A 328 -28.43 8.07 -14.13
N GLU A 329 -27.56 9.05 -13.95
CA GLU A 329 -27.92 10.47 -13.86
C GLU A 329 -28.68 10.94 -15.09
N LYS A 330 -28.31 10.44 -16.28
CA LYS A 330 -28.98 10.72 -17.55
C LYS A 330 -30.22 9.84 -17.81
N GLY A 331 -30.58 8.94 -16.89
CA GLY A 331 -31.71 8.02 -17.03
C GLY A 331 -31.53 6.96 -18.13
N LEU A 332 -30.29 6.71 -18.56
CA LEU A 332 -29.95 5.76 -19.60
C LEU A 332 -29.82 4.36 -19.00
N THR A 333 -30.54 3.40 -19.59
CA THR A 333 -30.53 2.00 -19.15
C THR A 333 -30.09 1.03 -20.25
N GLU A 334 -29.55 1.56 -21.36
CA GLU A 334 -29.02 0.80 -22.49
C GLU A 334 -27.50 0.63 -22.38
N THR A 335 -26.86 -0.03 -23.36
CA THR A 335 -25.41 -0.23 -23.41
C THR A 335 -24.65 1.09 -23.65
N ALA A 336 -23.64 1.43 -22.83
CA ALA A 336 -22.74 2.55 -23.09
C ALA A 336 -21.89 2.28 -24.33
N THR A 337 -22.07 3.10 -25.35
CA THR A 337 -21.21 3.10 -26.54
C THR A 337 -19.87 3.77 -26.26
N LEU A 338 -18.94 3.66 -27.21
CA LEU A 338 -17.67 4.39 -27.15
C LEU A 338 -17.90 5.90 -27.02
N GLU A 339 -18.80 6.47 -27.81
CA GLU A 339 -19.12 7.90 -27.81
C GLU A 339 -19.61 8.34 -26.43
N PHE A 340 -20.49 7.55 -25.82
CA PHE A 340 -21.01 7.84 -24.49
C PHE A 340 -19.92 7.74 -23.42
N ALA A 341 -19.05 6.73 -23.47
CA ALA A 341 -17.95 6.58 -22.52
C ALA A 341 -16.94 7.75 -22.62
N VAL A 342 -16.69 8.24 -23.84
CA VAL A 342 -15.85 9.43 -24.09
C VAL A 342 -16.50 10.69 -23.50
N GLU A 343 -17.80 10.89 -23.74
CA GLU A 343 -18.56 12.03 -23.22
C GLU A 343 -18.62 12.02 -21.68
N SER A 344 -18.94 10.86 -21.09
CA SER A 344 -19.18 10.71 -19.65
C SER A 344 -17.93 10.91 -18.81
N LEU A 345 -16.77 10.48 -19.31
CA LEU A 345 -15.50 10.75 -18.66
C LEU A 345 -14.99 12.18 -18.89
N GLY A 346 -15.83 13.03 -19.49
CA GLY A 346 -15.54 14.45 -19.66
C GLY A 346 -14.37 14.71 -20.60
N PHE A 347 -14.20 13.92 -21.67
CA PHE A 347 -13.30 14.31 -22.76
C PHE A 347 -13.93 15.39 -23.66
N GLY A 348 -14.41 16.47 -23.05
CA GLY A 348 -13.94 17.78 -23.49
C GLY A 348 -12.55 17.98 -22.88
N THR A 349 -11.52 17.35 -23.45
CA THR A 349 -10.09 17.48 -23.04
C THR A 349 -9.91 17.83 -21.57
N THR A 350 -9.93 16.85 -20.66
CA THR A 350 -9.48 17.07 -19.29
C THR A 350 -8.04 17.56 -19.34
N MET A 351 -7.89 18.88 -19.25
CA MET A 351 -6.62 19.56 -19.37
C MET A 351 -5.79 19.11 -18.17
N THR A 352 -4.77 18.27 -18.40
CA THR A 352 -3.91 17.80 -17.31
C THR A 352 -3.33 19.01 -16.57
N GLU A 353 -2.89 18.88 -15.31
CA GLU A 353 -2.23 19.99 -14.62
C GLU A 353 -1.08 20.58 -15.47
N THR A 354 -0.38 19.75 -16.25
CA THR A 354 0.65 20.16 -17.19
C THR A 354 0.10 20.96 -18.38
N ASP A 355 -0.99 20.50 -18.98
CA ASP A 355 -1.64 21.21 -20.10
C ASP A 355 -2.30 22.51 -19.62
N ALA A 356 -2.76 22.54 -18.37
CA ALA A 356 -3.32 23.71 -17.75
C ALA A 356 -2.26 24.78 -17.50
N ILE A 357 -1.07 24.37 -17.06
CA ILE A 357 0.09 25.24 -16.95
C ILE A 357 0.50 25.76 -18.33
N LYS A 358 0.52 24.92 -19.37
CA LYS A 358 0.83 25.34 -20.76
C LYS A 358 -0.11 26.43 -21.26
N VAL A 359 -1.41 26.18 -21.17
CA VAL A 359 -2.44 27.12 -21.64
C VAL A 359 -2.38 28.42 -20.84
N MET A 360 -2.27 28.34 -19.51
CA MET A 360 -2.10 29.50 -18.65
C MET A 360 -0.86 30.34 -19.05
N LEU A 361 0.29 29.71 -19.27
CA LEU A 361 1.52 30.42 -19.68
C LEU A 361 1.37 31.07 -21.07
N ALA A 362 0.75 30.38 -22.02
CA ALA A 362 0.49 30.91 -23.36
C ALA A 362 -0.44 32.14 -23.32
N GLU A 363 -1.50 32.09 -22.52
CA GLU A 363 -2.42 33.22 -22.33
C GLU A 363 -1.74 34.43 -21.68
N LEU A 364 -0.97 34.21 -20.61
CA LEU A 364 -0.25 35.29 -19.94
C LEU A 364 0.75 35.97 -20.88
N ASN A 365 1.42 35.19 -21.74
CA ASN A 365 2.31 35.71 -22.77
C ASN A 365 1.54 36.48 -23.86
N ALA A 366 0.39 35.97 -24.32
CA ALA A 366 -0.47 36.66 -25.29
C ALA A 366 -1.03 37.99 -24.76
N GLN A 367 -1.25 38.10 -23.45
CA GLN A 367 -1.62 39.33 -22.75
C GLN A 367 -0.43 40.30 -22.54
N GLY A 368 0.77 39.95 -22.99
CA GLY A 368 1.97 40.79 -22.84
C GLY A 368 2.54 40.83 -21.41
N ARG A 369 2.13 39.91 -20.53
CA ARG A 369 2.65 39.85 -19.16
C ARG A 369 4.09 39.31 -19.18
N VAL A 370 4.99 39.94 -18.42
CA VAL A 370 6.41 39.53 -18.34
C VAL A 370 6.71 38.82 -17.02
N TRP A 371 6.33 39.42 -15.89
CA TRP A 371 6.47 38.85 -14.55
C TRP A 371 5.09 38.66 -13.93
N VAL A 372 4.82 37.46 -13.43
CA VAL A 372 3.51 37.10 -12.87
C VAL A 372 3.70 36.42 -11.52
N LYS A 373 2.87 36.79 -10.55
CA LYS A 373 2.91 36.25 -9.17
C LYS A 373 2.42 34.82 -9.14
N ILE A 374 3.04 33.99 -8.30
CA ILE A 374 2.64 32.58 -8.20
C ILE A 374 1.21 32.39 -7.66
N LYS A 375 0.76 33.30 -6.79
CA LYS A 375 -0.61 33.30 -6.26
C LYS A 375 -1.64 33.51 -7.36
N GLU A 376 -1.39 34.47 -8.26
CA GLU A 376 -2.23 34.78 -9.42
C GLU A 376 -2.31 33.58 -10.37
N MET A 377 -1.16 32.95 -10.68
CA MET A 377 -1.15 31.71 -11.46
C MET A 377 -1.94 30.58 -10.80
N GLY A 378 -1.86 30.45 -9.46
CA GLY A 378 -2.63 29.48 -8.69
C GLY A 378 -4.14 29.73 -8.74
N GLU A 379 -4.56 30.99 -8.75
CA GLU A 379 -5.98 31.38 -8.90
C GLU A 379 -6.50 31.08 -10.31
N LEU A 380 -5.70 31.37 -11.35
CA LEU A 380 -6.01 31.03 -12.74
C LEU A 380 -6.17 29.52 -12.97
N LEU A 381 -5.33 28.70 -12.34
CA LEU A 381 -5.45 27.24 -12.40
C LEU A 381 -6.66 26.73 -11.61
N ARG A 382 -6.97 27.35 -10.47
CA ARG A 382 -8.15 27.01 -9.68
C ARG A 382 -9.45 27.29 -10.44
N GLY A 383 -9.51 28.40 -11.18
CA GLY A 383 -10.63 28.71 -12.09
C GLY A 383 -10.84 27.67 -13.20
N ARG A 384 -9.86 26.80 -13.44
CA ARG A 384 -9.89 25.70 -14.41
C ARG A 384 -10.04 24.32 -13.77
N GLY A 385 -10.47 24.27 -12.50
CA GLY A 385 -10.63 23.02 -11.75
C GLY A 385 -9.31 22.38 -11.27
N ILE A 386 -8.16 23.06 -11.43
CA ILE A 386 -6.86 22.54 -11.02
C ILE A 386 -6.47 23.14 -9.66
N ALA A 387 -6.62 22.33 -8.61
CA ALA A 387 -6.20 22.70 -7.26
C ALA A 387 -4.68 22.43 -7.06
N VAL A 388 -3.86 23.47 -7.16
CA VAL A 388 -2.42 23.40 -6.91
C VAL A 388 -1.99 24.37 -5.81
N THR A 389 -1.13 23.93 -4.89
CA THR A 389 -0.54 24.84 -3.89
C THR A 389 0.56 25.69 -4.55
N GLY A 390 0.75 26.93 -4.10
CA GLY A 390 1.82 27.79 -4.60
C GLY A 390 3.19 27.11 -4.53
N ARG A 391 3.50 26.40 -3.44
CA ARG A 391 4.77 25.65 -3.31
C ARG A 391 4.92 24.55 -4.38
N ARG A 392 3.85 23.82 -4.71
CA ARG A 392 3.87 22.76 -5.76
C ARG A 392 4.03 23.37 -7.14
N LEU A 393 3.24 24.40 -7.46
CA LEU A 393 3.31 25.12 -8.73
C LEU A 393 4.71 25.68 -8.98
N GLY A 394 5.31 26.31 -7.97
CA GLY A 394 6.62 26.96 -8.08
C GLY A 394 7.75 25.97 -8.31
N ARG A 395 7.65 24.76 -7.75
CA ARG A 395 8.59 23.66 -8.04
C ARG A 395 8.51 23.23 -9.50
N ARG A 396 7.31 23.13 -10.07
CA ARG A 396 7.12 22.73 -11.46
C ARG A 396 7.59 23.81 -12.44
N LEU A 397 7.23 25.06 -12.21
CA LEU A 397 7.68 26.19 -13.04
C LEU A 397 9.22 26.28 -13.08
N LYS A 398 9.89 26.00 -11.97
CA LYS A 398 11.37 25.99 -11.89
C LYS A 398 12.00 24.76 -12.52
N ASN A 399 11.51 23.56 -12.19
CA ASN A 399 12.19 22.31 -12.52
C ASN A 399 11.80 21.73 -13.87
N GLU A 400 10.55 21.93 -14.30
CA GLU A 400 10.01 21.36 -15.54
C GLU A 400 9.98 22.39 -16.67
N TRP A 401 9.75 23.66 -16.34
CA TRP A 401 9.61 24.75 -17.31
C TRP A 401 10.80 25.72 -17.36
N HIS A 402 11.75 25.57 -16.44
CA HIS A 402 12.97 26.38 -16.37
C HIS A 402 12.74 27.89 -16.37
N LEU A 403 11.62 28.36 -15.79
CA LEU A 403 11.31 29.79 -15.75
C LEU A 403 12.20 30.54 -14.75
N GLU A 404 12.65 31.73 -15.15
CA GLU A 404 13.36 32.65 -14.25
C GLU A 404 12.45 33.08 -13.10
N HIS A 405 13.02 33.18 -11.89
CA HIS A 405 12.29 33.47 -10.67
C HIS A 405 12.97 34.59 -9.89
N ARG A 406 12.18 35.55 -9.39
CA ARG A 406 12.66 36.61 -8.48
C ARG A 406 11.88 36.62 -7.16
N PHE A 407 12.59 36.80 -6.06
CA PHE A 407 12.00 36.95 -4.73
C PHE A 407 11.52 38.38 -4.51
N ASN A 408 10.26 38.64 -4.85
CA ASN A 408 9.46 39.76 -4.33
C ASN A 408 8.45 39.18 -3.31
N PRO A 409 7.69 39.94 -2.48
CA PRO A 409 7.05 39.39 -1.27
C PRO A 409 6.07 38.22 -1.52
N ASP A 410 5.65 37.98 -2.77
CA ASP A 410 4.77 36.87 -3.17
C ASP A 410 5.38 35.87 -4.18
N SER A 411 6.69 35.90 -4.47
CA SER A 411 7.38 35.11 -5.54
C SER A 411 6.82 35.32 -6.96
N GLU A 412 7.68 35.77 -7.89
CA GLU A 412 7.30 36.03 -9.29
C GLU A 412 8.12 35.19 -10.29
N TYR A 413 7.47 34.80 -11.38
CA TYR A 413 8.08 34.02 -12.47
C TYR A 413 8.00 34.78 -13.80
N LYS A 414 9.08 34.72 -14.58
CA LYS A 414 9.16 35.31 -15.91
C LYS A 414 8.49 34.37 -16.92
N VAL A 415 7.39 34.80 -17.54
CA VAL A 415 6.58 33.97 -18.46
C VAL A 415 6.88 34.21 -19.94
N ARG A 416 7.64 35.26 -20.25
CA ARG A 416 8.09 35.61 -21.60
C ARG A 416 9.62 35.44 -21.67
N PRO A 417 10.18 34.73 -22.67
CA PRO A 417 11.63 34.64 -22.83
C PRO A 417 12.29 36.02 -22.92
#